data_AF-A0A514X0B3-F1
#
_entry.id   AF-A0A514X0B3-F1
#
_cell.length_a   1.000
_cell.length_b   1.000
_cell.length_c   1.000
_cell.angle_alpha   90.00
_cell.angle_beta   90.00
_cell.angle_gamma   90.00
#
_symmetry.space_group_name_H-M   'P 1'
#
loop_
_entity.id
_entity.type
_entity.pdbx_description
1 polymer ?
#
loop_
_entity_poly.entity_id
_entity_poly.type
_entity_poly.pdbx_seq_one_letter_code
_entity_poly.pdbx_strand_id
1 'polypeptide(L)'
;MKALLCTLLLATATTAHASTNCAELKKELSAMQEAQAQIMRSLVSNHETFASTMEEYSEVLSDSKDSKSVSKSMDQSAKAFRARGVQGKRMSDRLNNATEDLFARVSACLK
;
A
#
# COMPACT_ATOMS: atom_id res chain seq x y z
N MET A 1 -47.83 -1.59 39.90
CA MET A 1 -47.26 -0.37 39.27
C MET A 1 -45.74 -0.32 39.43
N LYS A 2 -44.99 -1.26 38.84
CA LYS A 2 -43.50 -1.24 38.88
C LYS A 2 -42.85 -1.85 37.63
N ALA A 3 -43.57 -2.67 36.87
CA ALA A 3 -43.04 -3.34 35.68
C ALA A 3 -43.13 -2.52 34.37
N LEU A 4 -43.85 -1.40 34.35
CA LEU A 4 -44.07 -0.61 33.12
C LEU A 4 -43.05 0.53 32.90
N LEU A 5 -42.23 0.87 33.91
CA LEU A 5 -41.27 1.98 33.79
C LEU A 5 -39.87 1.56 33.29
N CYS A 6 -39.53 0.28 33.30
CA CYS A 6 -38.21 -0.18 32.85
C CYS A 6 -38.11 -0.37 31.33
N THR A 7 -39.23 -0.58 30.63
CA THR A 7 -39.24 -0.79 29.18
C THR A 7 -39.32 0.50 28.37
N LEU A 8 -39.62 1.65 29.00
CA LEU A 8 -39.71 2.94 28.31
C LEU A 8 -38.39 3.71 28.21
N LEU A 9 -37.35 3.29 28.95
CA LEU A 9 -36.04 3.98 29.03
C LEU A 9 -34.97 3.41 28.09
N LEU A 10 -35.22 2.28 27.42
CA LEU A 10 -34.28 1.69 26.44
C LEU A 10 -34.53 2.12 24.99
N ALA A 11 -35.57 2.91 24.71
CA ALA A 11 -35.98 3.22 23.34
C ALA A 11 -35.36 4.50 22.75
N THR A 12 -34.57 5.27 23.51
CA THR A 12 -34.14 6.62 23.08
C THR A 12 -32.62 6.84 23.02
N ALA A 13 -31.79 5.82 23.17
CA ALA A 13 -30.34 6.00 23.33
C ALA A 13 -29.44 5.50 22.18
N THR A 14 -29.95 5.21 20.97
CA THR A 14 -29.12 4.62 19.90
C THR A 14 -28.77 5.53 18.71
N THR A 15 -29.17 6.80 18.66
CA THR A 15 -28.99 7.61 17.45
C THR A 15 -27.85 8.64 17.48
N ALA A 16 -27.00 8.67 18.51
CA ALA A 16 -25.99 9.73 18.66
C ALA A 16 -24.51 9.28 18.66
N HIS A 17 -24.19 8.02 18.33
CA HIS A 17 -22.79 7.52 18.35
C HIS A 17 -22.20 7.23 16.96
N ALA A 18 -22.94 7.49 15.88
CA ALA A 18 -22.47 7.22 14.52
C ALA A 18 -21.50 8.28 13.99
N SER A 19 -21.66 9.57 14.33
CA SER A 19 -20.89 10.65 13.70
C SER A 19 -19.43 10.72 14.16
N THR A 20 -19.14 10.43 15.43
CA THR A 20 -17.77 10.42 15.98
C THR A 20 -16.93 9.27 15.43
N ASN A 21 -17.55 8.12 15.12
CA ASN A 21 -16.87 6.98 14.51
C ASN A 21 -16.51 7.20 13.04
N CYS A 22 -17.27 8.01 12.30
CA CYS A 22 -17.03 8.26 10.88
C CYS A 22 -15.79 9.13 10.64
N ALA A 23 -15.56 10.13 11.49
CA ALA A 23 -14.39 11.00 11.40
C ALA A 23 -13.10 10.23 11.73
N GLU A 24 -13.12 9.40 12.77
CA GLU A 24 -11.95 8.57 13.12
C GLU A 24 -11.72 7.47 12.07
N LEU A 25 -12.77 6.81 11.57
CA LEU A 25 -12.64 5.85 10.47
C LEU A 25 -12.00 6.47 9.22
N LYS A 26 -12.39 7.69 8.85
CA LYS A 26 -11.77 8.40 7.74
C LYS A 26 -10.28 8.63 7.98
N LYS A 27 -9.91 9.05 9.19
CA LYS A 27 -8.52 9.31 9.58
C LYS A 27 -7.69 8.03 9.58
N GLU A 28 -8.22 6.92 10.11
CA GLU A 28 -7.57 5.60 10.09
C GLU A 28 -7.32 5.11 8.66
N LEU A 29 -8.34 5.21 7.80
CA LEU A 29 -8.22 4.85 6.40
C LEU A 29 -7.16 5.72 5.70
N SER A 30 -7.09 7.04 5.98
CA SER A 30 -6.07 7.94 5.40
C SER A 30 -4.66 7.55 5.86
N ALA A 31 -4.48 7.26 7.14
CA ALA A 31 -3.21 6.75 7.66
C ALA A 31 -2.81 5.42 7.00
N MET A 32 -3.78 4.54 6.75
CA MET A 32 -3.54 3.26 6.06
C MET A 32 -3.10 3.46 4.61
N GLN A 33 -3.72 4.40 3.88
CA GLN A 33 -3.31 4.76 2.52
C GLN A 33 -1.85 5.26 2.50
N GLU A 34 -1.51 6.18 3.41
CA GLU A 34 -0.16 6.73 3.51
C GLU A 34 0.89 5.66 3.82
N ALA A 35 0.60 4.78 4.78
CA ALA A 35 1.47 3.67 5.13
C ALA A 35 1.69 2.72 3.93
N GLN A 36 0.61 2.37 3.22
CA GLN A 36 0.71 1.53 2.03
C GLN A 36 1.53 2.19 0.92
N ALA A 37 1.33 3.50 0.69
CA ALA A 37 2.11 4.26 -0.29
C ALA A 37 3.60 4.35 0.08
N GLN A 38 3.94 4.47 1.37
CA GLN A 38 5.33 4.43 1.84
C GLN A 38 5.97 3.05 1.63
N ILE A 39 5.27 1.97 1.98
CA ILE A 39 5.75 0.59 1.77
C ILE A 39 6.00 0.33 0.29
N MET A 40 5.06 0.71 -0.58
CA MET A 40 5.19 0.51 -2.02
C MET A 40 6.35 1.32 -2.62
N ARG A 41 6.52 2.58 -2.21
CA ARG A 41 7.67 3.40 -2.62
C ARG A 41 9.00 2.79 -2.17
N SER A 42 9.07 2.31 -0.94
CA SER A 42 10.26 1.63 -0.41
C SER A 42 10.58 0.37 -1.21
N LEU A 43 9.58 -0.47 -1.49
CA LEU A 43 9.76 -1.70 -2.26
C LEU A 43 10.25 -1.42 -3.69
N VAL A 44 9.61 -0.47 -4.38
CA VAL A 44 10.02 -0.03 -5.73
C VAL A 44 11.45 0.49 -5.71
N SER A 45 11.78 1.38 -4.78
CA SER A 45 13.14 1.91 -4.64
C SER A 45 14.15 0.80 -4.38
N ASN A 46 13.82 -0.19 -3.55
CA ASN A 46 14.70 -1.31 -3.26
C ASN A 46 14.98 -2.15 -4.53
N HIS A 47 13.95 -2.42 -5.33
CA HIS A 47 14.11 -3.11 -6.61
C HIS A 47 14.96 -2.32 -7.61
N GLU A 48 14.78 -1.00 -7.68
CA GLU A 48 15.58 -0.13 -8.55
C GLU A 48 17.05 -0.08 -8.10
N THR A 49 17.31 0.10 -6.82
CA THR A 49 18.67 0.10 -6.25
C THR A 49 19.35 -1.23 -6.49
N PHE A 50 18.68 -2.34 -6.18
CA PHE A 50 19.25 -3.68 -6.38
C PHE A 50 19.54 -3.94 -7.86
N ALA A 51 18.64 -3.53 -8.76
CA ALA A 51 18.90 -3.63 -10.19
C ALA A 51 20.13 -2.84 -10.63
N SER A 52 20.26 -1.58 -10.20
CA SER A 52 21.43 -0.73 -10.52
C SER A 52 22.73 -1.34 -9.99
N THR A 53 22.73 -1.87 -8.76
CA THR A 53 23.91 -2.54 -8.18
C THR A 53 24.31 -3.78 -8.99
N MET A 54 23.33 -4.55 -9.46
CA MET A 54 23.59 -5.74 -10.27
C MET A 54 24.07 -5.37 -11.69
N GLU A 55 23.53 -4.31 -12.28
CA GLU A 55 24.00 -3.71 -13.54
C GLU A 55 25.49 -3.32 -13.41
N GLU A 56 25.85 -2.56 -12.37
CA GLU A 56 27.22 -2.11 -12.09
C GLU A 56 28.19 -3.29 -11.89
N TYR A 57 27.83 -4.28 -11.07
CA TYR A 57 28.68 -5.47 -10.91
C TYR A 57 28.79 -6.30 -12.19
N SER A 58 27.73 -6.37 -12.99
CA SER A 58 27.78 -7.10 -14.26
C SER A 58 28.77 -6.47 -15.24
N GLU A 59 28.86 -5.13 -15.26
CA GLU A 59 29.78 -4.36 -16.10
C GLU A 59 31.23 -4.53 -15.64
N VAL A 60 31.50 -4.43 -14.33
CA VAL A 60 32.85 -4.67 -13.79
C VAL A 60 33.33 -6.10 -14.09
N LEU A 61 32.42 -7.08 -14.06
CA LEU A 61 32.75 -8.49 -14.28
C LEU A 61 32.73 -8.90 -15.76
N SER A 62 32.26 -8.06 -16.69
CA SER A 62 32.11 -8.44 -18.10
C SER A 62 33.46 -8.65 -18.81
N ASP A 63 34.51 -7.99 -18.32
CA ASP A 63 35.84 -8.03 -18.91
C ASP A 63 36.68 -9.22 -18.41
N SER A 64 36.24 -9.87 -17.33
CA SER A 64 36.86 -11.09 -16.83
C SER A 64 36.35 -12.31 -17.60
N LYS A 65 37.28 -13.04 -18.25
CA LYS A 65 36.96 -14.31 -18.93
C LYS A 65 36.35 -15.35 -17.98
N ASP A 66 36.79 -15.38 -16.74
CA ASP A 66 36.37 -16.36 -15.74
C ASP A 66 35.03 -15.99 -15.09
N SER A 67 34.65 -14.71 -15.13
CA SER A 67 33.42 -14.19 -14.48
C SER A 67 32.27 -13.94 -15.44
N LYS A 68 32.41 -14.30 -16.72
CA LYS A 68 31.42 -13.99 -17.77
C LYS A 68 30.03 -14.58 -17.51
N SER A 69 29.96 -15.78 -16.92
CA SER A 69 28.69 -16.41 -16.53
C SER A 69 28.03 -15.68 -15.36
N VAL A 70 28.81 -15.18 -14.41
CA VAL A 70 28.35 -14.39 -13.27
C VAL A 70 27.83 -13.03 -13.74
N SER A 71 28.59 -12.32 -14.59
CA SER A 71 28.17 -11.08 -15.22
C SER A 71 26.82 -11.22 -15.94
N LYS A 72 26.66 -12.27 -16.77
CA LYS A 72 25.38 -12.55 -17.45
C LYS A 72 24.24 -12.80 -16.47
N SER A 73 24.49 -13.53 -15.38
CA SER A 73 23.49 -13.85 -14.36
C SER A 73 23.08 -12.59 -13.58
N MET A 74 24.03 -11.68 -13.36
CA MET A 74 23.78 -10.39 -12.72
C MET A 74 22.93 -9.48 -13.61
N ASP A 75 23.25 -9.35 -14.89
CA ASP A 75 22.45 -8.58 -15.86
C ASP A 75 21.01 -9.13 -15.98
N GLN A 76 20.85 -10.45 -16.02
CA GLN A 76 19.53 -11.09 -16.02
C GLN A 76 18.74 -10.78 -14.74
N SER A 77 19.41 -10.82 -13.59
CA SER A 77 18.80 -10.48 -12.31
C SER A 77 18.38 -9.02 -12.28
N ALA A 78 19.25 -8.10 -12.71
CA ALA A 78 18.97 -6.69 -12.77
C ALA A 78 17.71 -6.40 -13.62
N LYS A 79 17.62 -6.99 -14.81
CA LYS A 79 16.43 -6.90 -15.68
C LYS A 79 15.15 -7.40 -14.99
N ALA A 80 15.23 -8.50 -14.26
CA ALA A 80 14.10 -9.03 -13.49
C ALA A 80 13.66 -8.04 -12.39
N PHE A 81 14.61 -7.45 -11.66
CA PHE A 81 14.30 -6.48 -10.61
C PHE A 81 13.80 -5.14 -11.18
N ARG A 82 14.30 -4.67 -12.32
CA ARG A 82 13.72 -3.54 -13.06
C ARG A 82 12.26 -3.80 -13.41
N ALA A 83 11.97 -4.98 -13.97
CA ALA A 83 10.61 -5.35 -14.34
C ALA A 83 9.67 -5.37 -13.12
N ARG A 84 10.14 -5.91 -11.99
CA ARG A 84 9.41 -5.88 -10.71
C ARG A 84 9.22 -4.46 -10.18
N GLY A 85 10.21 -3.59 -10.30
CA GLY A 85 10.10 -2.17 -9.95
C GLY A 85 9.02 -1.46 -10.75
N VAL A 86 8.98 -1.65 -12.07
CA VAL A 86 7.93 -1.10 -12.95
C VAL A 86 6.55 -1.66 -12.60
N GLN A 87 6.46 -2.98 -12.35
CA GLN A 87 5.21 -3.60 -11.92
C GLN A 87 4.75 -3.07 -10.55
N GLY A 88 5.69 -2.87 -9.62
CA GLY A 88 5.44 -2.28 -8.30
C GLY A 88 4.90 -0.85 -8.40
N LYS A 89 5.46 -0.01 -9.28
CA LYS A 89 4.92 1.33 -9.57
C LYS A 89 3.47 1.26 -10.06
N ARG A 90 3.20 0.44 -11.08
CA ARG A 90 1.84 0.24 -11.61
C ARG A 90 0.87 -0.27 -10.55
N MET A 91 1.32 -1.15 -9.66
CA MET A 91 0.51 -1.65 -8.56
C MET A 91 0.22 -0.54 -7.54
N SER A 92 1.23 0.26 -7.20
CA SER A 92 1.07 1.42 -6.31
C SER A 92 0.03 2.39 -6.85
N ASP A 93 0.07 2.70 -8.15
CA ASP A 93 -0.89 3.61 -8.79
C ASP A 93 -2.32 3.04 -8.71
N ARG A 94 -2.48 1.75 -9.00
CA ARG A 94 -3.79 1.07 -8.91
C ARG A 94 -4.33 1.04 -7.49
N LEU A 95 -3.48 0.76 -6.49
CA LEU A 95 -3.85 0.73 -5.08
C LEU A 95 -4.26 2.13 -4.60
N ASN A 96 -3.52 3.17 -4.98
CA ASN A 96 -3.88 4.55 -4.66
C ASN A 96 -5.24 4.91 -5.25
N ASN A 97 -5.46 4.65 -6.54
CA ASN A 97 -6.74 4.93 -7.21
C ASN A 97 -7.91 4.14 -6.57
N ALA A 98 -7.71 2.86 -6.26
CA ALA A 98 -8.73 2.05 -5.60
C ALA A 98 -9.03 2.53 -4.18
N THR A 99 -8.02 3.04 -3.47
CA THR A 99 -8.17 3.59 -2.13
C THR A 99 -8.90 4.93 -2.15
N GLU A 100 -8.62 5.78 -3.14
CA GLU A 100 -9.37 7.02 -3.37
C GLU A 100 -10.84 6.77 -3.70
N ASP A 101 -11.14 5.78 -4.56
CA ASP A 101 -12.52 5.36 -4.83
C ASP A 101 -13.23 4.85 -3.56
N LEU A 102 -12.53 4.03 -2.76
CA LEU A 102 -13.04 3.56 -1.48
C LEU A 102 -13.38 4.74 -0.55
N PHE A 103 -12.50 5.75 -0.44
CA PHE A 103 -12.78 6.95 0.34
C PHE A 103 -14.00 7.71 -0.13
N ALA A 104 -14.16 7.87 -1.44
CA ALA A 104 -15.30 8.55 -2.03
C ALA A 104 -16.61 7.82 -1.69
N ARG A 105 -16.61 6.48 -1.84
CA ARG A 105 -17.77 5.63 -1.53
C ARG A 105 -18.09 5.63 -0.04
N VAL A 106 -17.10 5.49 0.83
CA VAL A 106 -17.28 5.58 2.29
C VAL A 106 -17.82 6.96 2.67
N SER A 107 -17.27 8.04 2.11
CA SER A 107 -17.77 9.40 2.37
C SER A 107 -19.20 9.62 1.87
N ALA A 108 -19.63 8.95 0.80
CA ALA A 108 -20.99 9.01 0.29
C ALA A 108 -21.97 8.20 1.15
N CYS A 109 -21.57 7.03 1.67
CA CYS A 109 -22.39 6.21 2.56
C CYS A 109 -22.56 6.79 3.98
N LEU A 110 -21.64 7.66 4.41
CA LEU A 110 -21.64 8.27 5.75
C LEU A 110 -22.23 9.69 5.77
N LYS A 111 -22.72 10.18 4.63
CA LYS A 111 -23.56 11.40 4.52
C LYS A 111 -25.02 11.03 4.63
#